data_AF-A0A9D4N462-F1
#
_entry.id   AF-A0A9D4N462-F1
#
_cell.length_a   1.000
_cell.length_b   1.000
_cell.length_c   1.000
_cell.angle_alpha   90.00
_cell.angle_beta   90.00
_cell.angle_gamma   90.00
#
_symmetry.space_group_name_H-M   'P 1'
#
loop_
_entity.id
_entity.type
_entity.pdbx_description
1 polymer ?
#
loop_
_entity_poly.entity_id
_entity_poly.type
_entity_poly.pdbx_seq_one_letter_code
_entity_poly.pdbx_strand_id
1 'polypeptide(L)'
;MYIESSAPQRPGQKAWLVSDYASGNVTQCMTFYYSMYGANIGTLNLYIMTGVALPSTPVFSKSGNQGNMWIMGQATLQSPQTYRVIFSDTNDKLLYCDDEMLMIDCFIVIMRC
;
A
#
# COMPACT_ATOMS: atom_id res chain seq x y z
N MET A 1 2.87 1.51 -12.13
CA MET A 1 3.27 1.47 -10.71
C MET A 1 3.43 0.00 -10.35
N TYR A 2 4.64 -0.46 -10.05
CA TYR A 2 4.97 -1.87 -9.81
C TYR A 2 5.74 -2.01 -8.49
N ILE A 3 5.59 -3.15 -7.81
CA ILE A 3 6.46 -3.57 -6.71
C ILE A 3 7.39 -4.64 -7.28
N GLU A 4 8.69 -4.43 -7.22
CA GLU A 4 9.67 -5.48 -7.50
C GLU A 4 10.17 -6.05 -6.18
N SER A 5 10.07 -7.36 -6.01
CA SER A 5 10.46 -8.06 -4.79
C SER A 5 11.09 -9.41 -5.12
N SER A 6 12.22 -9.42 -5.86
CA SER A 6 12.92 -10.67 -6.19
C SER A 6 13.65 -11.30 -4.99
N ALA A 7 13.71 -12.63 -4.95
CA ALA A 7 14.44 -13.40 -3.94
C ALA A 7 15.97 -13.13 -3.92
N PRO A 8 16.68 -13.36 -2.79
CA PRO A 8 16.18 -13.86 -1.50
C PRO A 8 15.77 -12.73 -0.54
N GLN A 9 14.63 -12.93 0.11
CA GLN A 9 14.06 -11.97 1.06
C GLN A 9 14.38 -12.38 2.51
N ARG A 10 14.78 -11.41 3.33
CA ARG A 10 15.09 -11.60 4.76
C ARG A 10 13.90 -11.17 5.64
N PRO A 11 13.66 -11.82 6.78
CA PRO A 11 12.72 -11.31 7.80
C PRO A 11 13.03 -9.83 8.13
N GLY A 12 12.00 -8.99 8.21
CA GLY A 12 12.07 -7.55 8.43
C GLY A 12 12.06 -6.69 7.16
N GLN A 13 11.94 -7.28 5.97
CA GLN A 13 11.82 -6.50 4.74
C GLN A 13 10.42 -5.92 4.60
N LYS A 14 10.35 -4.61 4.33
CA LYS A 14 9.11 -3.89 4.03
C LYS A 14 9.05 -3.62 2.52
N ALA A 15 7.95 -4.00 1.87
CA ALA A 15 7.67 -3.60 0.49
C ALA A 15 6.98 -2.24 0.50
N TRP A 16 7.45 -1.35 -0.36
CA TRP A 16 6.81 -0.06 -0.60
C TRP A 16 6.37 0.04 -2.05
N LEU A 17 5.11 0.43 -2.26
CA LEU A 17 4.62 0.86 -3.56
C LEU A 17 4.53 2.38 -3.57
N VAL A 18 5.36 3.02 -4.39
CA VAL A 18 5.52 4.48 -4.38
C VAL A 18 5.03 5.07 -5.70
N SER A 19 4.17 6.09 -5.63
CA SER A 19 3.63 6.75 -6.83
C SER A 19 4.62 7.73 -7.44
N ASP A 20 4.29 8.21 -8.63
CA ASP A 20 4.83 9.48 -9.12
C ASP A 20 4.35 10.65 -8.24
N TYR A 21 4.97 11.81 -8.45
CA TYR A 21 4.61 13.03 -7.76
C TYR A 21 3.20 13.50 -8.15
N ALA A 22 2.39 13.77 -7.14
CA ALA A 22 1.10 14.43 -7.24
C ALA A 22 1.23 15.91 -6.82
N SER A 23 0.46 16.78 -7.47
CA SER A 23 0.45 18.21 -7.19
C SER A 23 -0.11 18.52 -5.79
N GLY A 24 0.56 19.42 -5.08
CA GLY A 24 0.03 19.99 -3.84
C GLY A 24 -1.12 20.98 -4.08
N ASN A 25 -1.69 21.48 -2.99
CA ASN A 25 -2.80 22.45 -2.94
C ASN A 25 -4.09 22.00 -3.64
N VAL A 26 -4.23 20.69 -3.88
CA VAL A 26 -5.45 20.06 -4.40
C VAL A 26 -5.83 18.94 -3.45
N THR A 27 -7.06 18.97 -2.97
CA THR A 27 -7.65 17.82 -2.26
C THR A 27 -8.07 16.80 -3.30
N GLN A 28 -7.47 15.62 -3.24
CA GLN A 28 -7.78 14.49 -4.12
C GLN A 28 -8.39 13.36 -3.29
N CYS A 29 -9.27 12.58 -3.91
CA CYS A 29 -9.72 11.33 -3.33
C CYS A 29 -9.03 10.19 -4.06
N MET A 30 -8.46 9.26 -3.30
CA MET A 30 -7.87 8.06 -3.84
C MET A 30 -8.72 6.86 -3.45
N THR A 31 -9.11 6.09 -4.46
CA THR A 31 -9.81 4.83 -4.26
C THR A 31 -8.91 3.68 -4.69
N PHE A 32 -8.95 2.58 -3.95
CA PHE A 32 -8.20 1.39 -4.29
C PHE A 32 -8.93 0.18 -3.77
N TYR A 33 -8.74 -0.96 -4.43
CA TYR A 33 -9.21 -2.24 -3.90
C TYR A 33 -8.06 -2.97 -3.22
N TYR A 34 -8.33 -3.56 -2.06
CA TYR A 34 -7.40 -4.41 -1.32
C TYR A 34 -8.07 -5.71 -0.87
N SER A 35 -7.30 -6.78 -0.71
CA SER A 35 -7.73 -8.05 -0.10
C SER A 35 -6.77 -8.39 1.03
N MET A 36 -7.30 -8.68 2.21
CA MET A 36 -6.52 -8.94 3.42
C MET A 36 -7.10 -10.16 4.13
N TYR A 37 -6.84 -11.36 3.59
CA TYR A 37 -7.40 -12.61 4.13
C TYR A 37 -6.32 -13.58 4.63
N GLY A 38 -6.41 -13.99 5.89
CA GLY A 38 -5.52 -14.99 6.49
C GLY A 38 -5.14 -14.68 7.94
N ALA A 39 -4.67 -15.72 8.65
CA ALA A 39 -4.33 -15.63 10.08
C ALA A 39 -3.09 -14.77 10.37
N ASN A 40 -2.18 -14.66 9.39
CA ASN A 40 -0.90 -13.94 9.52
C ASN A 40 -0.83 -12.72 8.60
N ILE A 41 -1.98 -12.10 8.30
CA ILE A 41 -2.03 -10.89 7.46
C ILE A 41 -1.56 -9.67 8.24
N GLY A 42 -0.84 -8.79 7.55
CA GLY A 42 -0.19 -7.63 8.14
C GLY A 42 -1.06 -6.40 8.22
N THR A 43 -0.40 -5.26 8.09
CA THR A 43 -1.04 -3.96 8.14
C THR A 43 -0.78 -3.22 6.85
N LEU A 44 -1.83 -3.03 6.08
CA LEU A 44 -1.83 -2.16 4.92
C LEU A 44 -1.86 -0.70 5.39
N ASN A 45 -0.84 0.06 5.06
CA ASN A 45 -0.77 1.49 5.34
C ASN A 45 -0.62 2.30 4.05
N LEU A 46 -1.21 3.49 4.04
CA LEU A 46 -1.07 4.50 3.00
C LEU A 46 -0.50 5.78 3.60
N TYR A 47 0.50 6.37 2.97
CA TYR A 47 1.13 7.61 3.41
C TYR A 47 1.17 8.66 2.29
N ILE A 48 1.22 9.92 2.71
CA ILE A 48 1.52 11.08 1.86
C ILE A 48 2.90 11.58 2.24
N MET A 49 3.86 11.48 1.33
CA MET A 49 5.26 11.85 1.57
C MET A 49 5.62 13.10 0.75
N THR A 50 5.93 14.19 1.45
CA THR A 50 6.32 15.50 0.85
C THR A 50 7.84 15.72 0.82
N GLY A 51 8.62 14.87 1.48
CA GLY A 51 10.08 14.99 1.62
C GLY A 51 10.80 13.66 1.47
N VAL A 52 11.88 13.46 2.24
CA VAL A 52 12.74 12.26 2.18
C VAL A 52 12.41 11.22 3.27
N ALA A 53 11.65 11.62 4.30
CA ALA A 53 11.19 10.72 5.35
C ALA A 53 9.72 10.33 5.18
N LEU A 54 9.41 9.06 5.43
CA LEU A 54 8.04 8.59 5.55
C LEU A 54 7.41 9.19 6.83
N PRO A 55 6.20 9.75 6.77
CA PRO A 55 5.50 10.21 7.96
C PRO A 55 5.23 9.08 8.95
N SER A 56 5.13 9.41 10.24
CA SER A 56 4.75 8.45 11.29
C SER A 56 3.28 8.04 11.20
N THR A 57 2.41 8.93 10.72
CA THR A 57 0.97 8.73 10.68
C THR A 57 0.50 8.43 9.25
N PRO A 58 -0.09 7.25 9.00
CA PRO A 58 -0.70 6.96 7.71
C PRO A 58 -2.03 7.71 7.54
N VAL A 59 -2.38 8.01 6.29
CA VAL A 59 -3.69 8.56 5.92
C VAL A 59 -4.75 7.47 5.78
N PHE A 60 -4.33 6.22 5.64
CA PHE A 60 -5.20 5.04 5.70
C PHE A 60 -4.44 3.87 6.32
N SER A 61 -5.08 3.12 7.22
CA SER A 61 -4.49 1.94 7.82
C SER A 61 -5.55 0.86 8.06
N LYS A 62 -5.24 -0.37 7.68
CA LYS A 62 -6.04 -1.56 7.98
C LYS A 62 -5.10 -2.69 8.39
N SER A 63 -5.47 -3.43 9.43
CA SER A 63 -4.64 -4.47 10.01
C SER A 63 -5.40 -5.79 10.15
N GLY A 64 -4.69 -6.89 9.98
CA GLY A 64 -5.20 -8.24 10.16
C GLY A 64 -6.24 -8.65 9.11
N ASN A 65 -6.92 -9.74 9.40
CA ASN A 65 -7.91 -10.30 8.49
C ASN A 65 -9.13 -9.37 8.32
N GLN A 66 -9.44 -9.00 7.09
CA GLN A 66 -10.60 -8.19 6.69
C GLN A 66 -11.66 -9.02 5.96
N GLY A 67 -11.42 -10.32 5.76
CA GLY A 67 -12.32 -11.25 5.06
C GLY A 67 -11.79 -11.66 3.69
N ASN A 68 -12.34 -12.75 3.15
CA ASN A 68 -11.96 -13.31 1.85
C ASN A 68 -12.69 -12.63 0.68
N MET A 69 -12.62 -11.30 0.63
CA MET A 69 -13.23 -10.50 -0.44
C MET A 69 -12.38 -9.27 -0.73
N TRP A 70 -12.51 -8.76 -1.95
CA TRP A 70 -11.96 -7.45 -2.30
C TRP A 70 -12.77 -6.35 -1.63
N ILE A 71 -12.06 -5.41 -1.02
CA ILE A 71 -12.64 -4.30 -0.27
C ILE A 71 -12.17 -2.99 -0.89
N MET A 72 -13.10 -2.07 -1.12
CA MET A 72 -12.78 -0.73 -1.58
C MET A 72 -12.28 0.12 -0.40
N GLY A 73 -11.02 0.50 -0.44
CA GLY A 73 -10.44 1.54 0.39
C GLY A 73 -10.59 2.91 -0.26
N GLN A 74 -10.78 3.93 0.58
CA GLN A 74 -10.82 5.32 0.17
C GLN A 74 -9.98 6.16 1.14
N ALA A 75 -9.15 7.05 0.60
CA ALA A 75 -8.35 7.97 1.37
C ALA A 75 -8.40 9.38 0.76
N THR A 76 -8.56 10.38 1.61
CA THR A 76 -8.45 11.78 1.21
C THR A 76 -6.98 12.18 1.21
N LEU A 77 -6.48 12.61 0.06
CA LEU A 77 -5.12 13.07 -0.13
C LEU A 77 -5.09 14.59 -0.19
N GLN A 78 -4.43 15.21 0.78
CA GLN A 78 -4.27 16.66 0.84
C GLN A 78 -2.90 17.01 1.37
N SER A 79 -2.19 17.86 0.62
CA SER A 79 -0.88 18.38 1.01
C SER A 79 -0.69 19.77 0.39
N PRO A 80 -0.07 20.73 1.11
CA PRO A 80 0.25 22.04 0.54
C PRO A 80 1.43 22.00 -0.45
N GLN A 81 2.17 20.89 -0.48
CA GLN A 81 3.34 20.68 -1.34
C GLN A 81 3.13 19.46 -2.23
N THR A 82 3.90 19.37 -3.31
CA THR A 82 3.99 18.16 -4.14
C THR A 82 4.34 16.96 -3.26
N TYR A 83 3.66 15.84 -3.48
CA TYR A 83 3.79 14.66 -2.62
C TYR A 83 3.81 13.37 -3.43
N ARG A 84 4.27 12.28 -2.82
CA ARG A 84 4.14 10.92 -3.33
C ARG A 84 3.23 10.12 -2.40
N VAL A 85 2.49 9.19 -2.98
CA VAL A 85 1.66 8.24 -2.25
C VAL A 85 2.46 6.97 -2.05
N ILE A 86 2.49 6.46 -0.82
CA ILE A 86 3.24 5.25 -0.48
C ILE A 86 2.30 4.25 0.18
N PHE A 87 2.17 3.07 -0.41
CA PHE A 87 1.63 1.91 0.30
C PHE A 87 2.76 1.13 0.96
N SER A 88 2.56 0.66 2.18
CA SER A 88 3.47 -0.27 2.85
C SER A 88 2.71 -1.36 3.58
N ASP A 89 3.28 -2.56 3.61
CA ASP A 89 2.89 -3.63 4.53
C ASP A 89 3.93 -3.78 5.66
N THR A 90 3.48 -4.12 6.86
CA THR A 90 4.30 -4.33 8.04
C THR A 90 4.58 -5.80 8.37
N ASN A 91 3.98 -6.77 7.67
CA ASN A 91 4.31 -8.17 7.94
C ASN A 91 5.50 -8.68 7.12
N ASP A 92 6.28 -9.56 7.75
CA ASP A 92 7.38 -10.37 7.20
C ASP A 92 6.98 -11.28 6.03
N LYS A 93 5.72 -11.26 5.61
CA LYS A 93 5.25 -11.79 4.33
C LYS A 93 4.91 -10.60 3.44
N LEU A 94 5.89 -10.22 2.64
CA LEU A 94 5.74 -9.26 1.57
C LEU A 94 4.56 -9.65 0.67
N LEU A 95 3.90 -8.65 0.09
CA LEU A 95 2.96 -8.81 -1.02
C LEU A 95 3.65 -9.68 -2.09
N TYR A 96 3.25 -10.95 -2.21
CA TYR A 96 3.81 -11.86 -3.20
C TYR A 96 3.20 -11.52 -4.57
N CYS A 97 3.91 -10.69 -5.35
CA CYS A 97 3.74 -10.55 -6.79
C CYS A 97 4.67 -11.59 -7.45
N ASP A 98 4.30 -12.87 -7.50
CA ASP A 98 5.05 -13.85 -8.30
C ASP A 98 4.12 -14.84 -9.01
N ASP A 99 4.53 -15.27 -10.22
CA ASP A 99 3.69 -15.95 -11.23
C ASP A 99 3.51 -17.47 -11.01
N GLU A 100 4.01 -18.06 -9.91
CA GLU A 100 3.79 -19.48 -9.62
C GLU A 100 2.94 -19.71 -8.36
N MET A 101 1.64 -19.85 -8.61
CA MET A 101 0.78 -20.92 -8.08
C MET A 101 1.13 -21.46 -6.68
N LEU A 102 0.97 -20.65 -5.62
CA LEU A 102 0.49 -21.04 -4.27
C LEU A 102 0.35 -19.80 -3.34
N MET A 103 -0.81 -19.13 -3.44
CA MET A 103 -1.58 -18.41 -2.39
C MET A 103 -0.84 -17.39 -1.48
N ILE A 104 -1.12 -16.07 -1.43
CA ILE A 104 -2.24 -15.21 -1.83
C ILE A 104 -1.64 -13.82 -2.15
N ASP A 105 -1.55 -13.55 -3.45
CA ASP A 105 -1.94 -12.32 -4.12
C ASP A 105 -1.41 -10.92 -3.76
N CYS A 106 -0.75 -10.31 -4.75
CA CYS A 106 -0.38 -8.90 -4.80
C CYS A 106 -1.56 -8.05 -5.29
N PHE A 107 -2.36 -7.50 -4.38
CA PHE A 107 -3.72 -7.04 -4.70
C PHE A 107 -4.01 -5.61 -4.24
N ILE A 108 -3.31 -4.63 -4.82
CA ILE A 108 -3.76 -3.23 -4.75
C ILE A 108 -4.07 -2.77 -6.17
N VAL A 109 -5.36 -2.64 -6.49
CA VAL A 109 -5.80 -2.00 -7.74
C VAL A 109 -6.06 -0.53 -7.43
N ILE A 110 -5.21 0.35 -7.95
CA ILE A 110 -5.36 1.80 -7.77
C ILE A 110 -6.34 2.34 -8.79
N MET A 111 -7.38 3.03 -8.32
CA MET A 111 -8.29 3.79 -9.15
C MET A 111 -8.17 5.26 -8.80
N ARG A 112 -7.95 6.09 -9.82
CA ARG A 112 -8.19 7.53 -9.69
C ARG A 112 -9.70 7.75 -9.75
N CYS A 113 -10.19 8.76 -9.02
CA CYS A 113 -11.55 9.24 -9.21
C CYS A 113 -11.78 9.72 -10.66
#